data_AF-A0A1V4ZUB5-F1
#
_entry.id   AF-A0A1V4ZUB5-F1
#
_cell.length_a   1.000
_cell.length_b   1.000
_cell.length_c   1.000
_cell.angle_alpha   90.00
_cell.angle_beta   90.00
_cell.angle_gamma   90.00
#
_symmetry.space_group_name_H-M   'P 1'
#
loop_
_entity.id
_entity.type
_entity.pdbx_description
1 polymer ?
#
loop_
_entity_poly.entity_id
_entity_poly.type
_entity_poly.pdbx_seq_one_letter_code
_entity_poly.pdbx_strand_id
1 'polypeptide(L)' 'MTELNVYEQAILRLLKVARRALTTSQIADKTGIAWETAKKYLDKLHRKRFISKEDTGNRIYWKIK' A
#
# COMPACT_ATOMS: atom_id res chain seq x y z
N MET A 1 12.65 -15.06 -7.43
CA MET A 1 11.69 -14.74 -6.35
C MET A 1 11.81 -13.25 -6.08
N THR A 2 10.74 -12.48 -6.17
CA THR A 2 10.80 -11.02 -6.03
C THR A 2 11.20 -10.65 -4.62
N GLU A 3 12.43 -10.20 -4.42
CA GLU A 3 12.89 -9.66 -3.14
C GLU A 3 12.05 -8.42 -2.80
N LEU A 4 11.15 -8.58 -1.84
CA LEU A 4 10.34 -7.50 -1.30
C LEU A 4 11.13 -6.81 -0.20
N ASN A 5 11.30 -5.49 -0.31
CA ASN A 5 11.92 -4.68 0.74
C ASN A 5 11.05 -4.71 2.02
N VAL A 6 11.65 -4.49 3.20
CA VAL A 6 10.97 -4.38 4.50
C VAL A 6 9.72 -3.49 4.43
N TYR A 7 9.78 -2.36 3.74
CA TYR A 7 8.62 -1.47 3.56
C TYR A 7 7.52 -2.08 2.69
N GLU A 8 7.88 -2.76 1.61
CA GLU A 8 6.91 -3.46 0.75
C GLU A 8 6.21 -4.58 1.53
N GLN A 9 6.96 -5.33 2.33
CA GLN A 9 6.41 -6.38 3.19
C GLN A 9 5.48 -5.82 4.27
N ALA A 10 5.86 -4.72 4.92
CA ALA A 10 5.03 -4.06 5.94
C ALA A 10 3.68 -3.59 5.36
N ILE A 11 3.72 -2.94 4.20
CA ILE A 11 2.51 -2.46 3.50
C ILE A 11 1.62 -3.64 3.09
N LEU A 12 2.19 -4.69 2.51
CA LEU A 12 1.43 -5.89 2.10
C LEU A 12 0.80 -6.59 3.29
N ARG A 13 1.56 -6.77 4.39
CA ARG A 13 1.04 -7.37 5.62
C ARG A 13 -0.11 -6.54 6.18
N LEU A 14 0.02 -5.22 6.20
CA LEU A 14 -1.05 -4.33 6.65
C LEU A 14 -2.31 -4.47 5.79
N LEU A 15 -2.18 -4.43 4.46
CA LEU A 15 -3.32 -4.55 3.55
C LEU A 15 -4.00 -5.93 3.66
N LYS A 16 -3.22 -7.00 3.85
CA LYS A 16 -3.74 -8.36 4.07
C LYS A 16 -4.53 -8.47 5.38
N VAL A 17 -4.04 -7.83 6.46
CA VAL A 17 -4.72 -7.84 7.77
C VAL A 17 -5.94 -6.93 7.77
N ALA A 18 -5.88 -5.77 7.11
CA ALA A 18 -6.96 -4.80 7.12
C ALA A 18 -8.24 -5.28 6.45
N ARG A 19 -8.15 -6.23 5.49
CA ARG A 19 -9.27 -6.79 4.70
C ARG A 19 -10.16 -5.75 4.00
N ARG A 20 -9.74 -4.48 3.97
CA ARG A 20 -10.44 -3.34 3.38
C ARG A 20 -9.44 -2.47 2.63
N ALA A 21 -9.93 -1.67 1.69
CA ALA A 21 -9.09 -0.72 1.00
C ALA A 21 -8.68 0.41 1.96
N LEU A 22 -7.40 0.79 1.92
CA LEU A 22 -6.84 1.85 2.77
C LEU A 22 -6.25 2.95 1.91
N THR A 23 -6.36 4.20 2.38
CA THR A 23 -5.70 5.34 1.73
C THR A 23 -4.20 5.33 2.03
N THR A 24 -3.40 6.01 1.19
CA THR A 24 -1.97 6.20 1.43
C THR A 24 -1.69 6.77 2.82
N SER A 25 -2.50 7.73 3.28
CA SER A 25 -2.35 8.34 4.61
C SER A 25 -2.60 7.36 5.74
N GLN A 26 -3.63 6.50 5.62
CA GLN A 26 -3.90 5.47 6.62
C GLN A 26 -2.78 4.41 6.66
N ILE A 27 -2.18 4.09 5.51
CA ILE A 27 -1.08 3.14 5.42
C ILE A 27 0.17 3.75 6.07
N ALA A 28 0.49 5.00 5.74
CA ALA A 28 1.61 5.74 6.34
C ALA A 28 1.52 5.78 7.87
N ASP A 29 0.36 6.19 8.39
CA ASP A 29 0.08 6.26 9.83
C ASP A 29 0.23 4.89 10.52
N LYS A 30 -0.42 3.86 9.98
CA LYS A 30 -0.40 2.51 10.58
C LYS A 30 0.94 1.79 10.47
N THR A 31 1.77 2.15 9.51
CA THR A 31 3.11 1.55 9.33
C THR A 31 4.21 2.37 9.98
N GLY A 32 3.91 3.59 10.46
CA GLY A 32 4.92 4.52 10.96
C GLY A 32 5.88 5.04 9.87
N ILE A 33 5.48 4.96 8.61
CA ILE A 33 6.30 5.37 7.46
C ILE A 33 5.85 6.74 6.97
N ALA A 34 6.79 7.59 6.54
CA ALA A 34 6.47 8.86 5.89
C ALA A 34 5.55 8.66 4.67
N TRP A 35 4.60 9.59 4.47
CA TRP A 35 3.59 9.49 3.43
C TRP A 35 4.18 9.32 2.02
N GLU A 36 5.23 10.07 1.70
CA GLU A 36 5.92 10.00 0.41
C GLU A 36 6.57 8.63 0.17
N THR A 37 7.17 8.07 1.22
CA THR A 37 7.77 6.73 1.20
C THR A 37 6.69 5.67 1.01
N ALA A 38 5.58 5.76 1.74
CA ALA A 38 4.44 4.87 1.58
C ALA A 38 3.90 4.92 0.14
N LYS A 39 3.68 6.12 -0.41
CA LYS A 39 3.24 6.31 -1.80
C LYS A 39 4.20 5.66 -2.80
N LYS A 40 5.50 5.93 -2.67
CA LYS A 40 6.55 5.36 -3.55
C LYS A 40 6.50 3.83 -3.59
N TYR A 41 6.33 3.18 -2.43
CA TYR A 41 6.27 1.72 -2.37
C TYR A 41 4.92 1.16 -2.81
N LEU A 42 3.80 1.86 -2.56
CA LEU A 42 2.49 1.49 -3.08
C LEU A 42 2.46 1.50 -4.61
N ASP A 43 2.99 2.55 -5.24
CA ASP A 43 3.11 2.61 -6.69
C ASP A 43 3.98 1.46 -7.26
N LYS A 44 5.09 1.12 -6.58
CA LYS A 44 5.91 -0.05 -6.96
C LYS A 44 5.14 -1.37 -6.84
N LEU A 45 4.43 -1.58 -5.73
CA LEU A 45 3.62 -2.79 -5.49
C LEU A 45 2.48 -2.91 -6.50
N HIS A 46 1.87 -1.79 -6.89
CA HIS A 46 0.85 -1.74 -7.92
C HIS A 46 1.41 -2.12 -9.30
N ARG A 47 2.57 -1.56 -9.68
CA ARG A 47 3.27 -1.96 -10.92
C ARG A 47 3.63 -3.44 -10.95
N LYS A 48 4.00 -4.00 -9.79
CA LYS A 48 4.27 -5.43 -9.60
C LYS A 48 2.99 -6.30 -9.51
N ARG A 49 1.79 -5.70 -9.61
CA ARG A 49 0.47 -6.37 -9.55
C ARG A 49 0.14 -7.08 -8.23
N PHE A 50 0.79 -6.71 -7.12
CA PHE A 50 0.47 -7.24 -5.79
C PHE A 50 -0.75 -6.58 -5.14
N ILE A 51 -1.00 -5.31 -5.48
CA ILE A 51 -2.10 -4.53 -4.95
C ILE A 51 -2.86 -3.85 -6.10
N SER A 52 -4.10 -3.49 -5.85
CA SER A 52 -4.95 -2.72 -6.76
C SER A 52 -5.13 -1.30 -6.23
N LYS A 53 -5.18 -0.35 -7.16
CA LYS A 53 -5.51 1.06 -6.92
C LYS A 53 -6.96 1.29 -7.31
N GLU A 54 -7.73 1.91 -6.42
CA GLU A 54 -9.10 2.33 -6.68
C GLU A 54 -9.24 3.83 -6.40
N ASP A 55 -9.69 4.58 -7.39
CA ASP A 55 -9.92 6.02 -7.30
C ASP A 55 -11.41 6.23 -6.98
N THR A 56 -11.71 6.74 -5.78
CA THR A 56 -13.09 7.04 -5.34
C THR A 56 -13.20 8.50 -4.99
N GLY A 57 -13.85 9.27 -5.87
CA GLY A 57 -13.90 10.73 -5.77
C GLY A 57 -12.50 11.33 -5.82
N ASN A 58 -12.13 12.07 -4.78
CA ASN A 58 -10.82 12.73 -4.68
C ASN A 58 -9.79 11.95 -3.82
N ARG A 59 -10.04 10.67 -3.56
CA ARG A 59 -9.19 9.82 -2.70
C ARG A 59 -8.76 8.55 -3.42
N ILE A 60 -7.50 8.18 -3.21
CA ILE A 60 -6.91 6.93 -3.68
C ILE A 60 -6.97 5.90 -2.56
N TYR A 61 -7.52 4.74 -2.88
CA TYR A 61 -7.57 3.57 -2.01
C TYR A 61 -6.72 2.43 -2.59
N TRP A 62 -6.09 1.69 -1.70
CA TRP A 62 -5.22 0.56 -2.03
C TRP A 62 -5.76 -0.69 -1.37
N LYS A 63 -5.84 -1.78 -2.14
CA LYS A 63 -6.33 -3.08 -1.67
C LYS A 63 -5.40 -4.18 -2.12
N ILE A 64 -5.24 -5.22 -1.30
CA ILE A 64 -4.54 -6.43 -1.75
C ILE A 64 -5.36 -7.13 -2.84
N LYS A 65 -4.68 -7.63 -3.87
CA LYS A 65 -5.31 -8.37 -4.95
C LYS A 65 -5.70 -9.78 -4.50
#